data_AF-A0A3S0DFQ9-F1
#
_entry.id   AF-A0A3S0DFQ9-F1
#
_cell.length_a   1.000
_cell.length_b   1.000
_cell.length_c   1.000
_cell.angle_alpha   90.00
_cell.angle_beta   90.00
_cell.angle_gamma   90.00
#
_symmetry.space_group_name_H-M   'P 1'
#
loop_
_entity.id
_entity.type
_entity.pdbx_description
1 polymer ?
#
loop_
_entity_poly.entity_id
_entity_poly.type
_entity_poly.pdbx_seq_one_letter_code
_entity_poly.pdbx_strand_id
1 'polypeptide(L)'
;MSRFKNYYFRLSTIDFSEFNKFLFTVIFKGFMKTEHIIPVMIAILLLYFGLNIETQVYVFFPQSNITAYLTFIILQIAIGLIILLIIPFTVILIFNYLCSIVNNISPRLLLPIKIMALVGTFTFTINFLVNQQFRVNEKPLLLAIWLGLYFLLVNMFLSYKDHKHPFKFSRGKAFFTLFFVVLVTKQLTGIFSTILQKINYLQVNPLVNIQPSLCELIVRHPNLKVAPANRTINNSHYFEVTSQGCNLYGNLIRVGFASDYSISLKDNLTPVIENSKPYNYYTRINCYSGTCFVENNIKHLVNHDEYQLIFNSRIDLTR
;
A
#
# COMPACT_ATOMS: atom_id res chain seq x y z
N MET A 1 21.10 31.38 -30.24
CA MET A 1 20.40 30.08 -30.13
C MET A 1 19.64 30.05 -28.81
N SER A 2 18.31 29.86 -28.81
CA SER A 2 17.52 29.94 -27.56
C SER A 2 17.97 28.86 -26.55
N ARG A 3 17.91 29.16 -25.24
CA ARG A 3 18.28 28.21 -24.17
C ARG A 3 17.59 26.84 -24.35
N PHE A 4 16.36 26.84 -24.87
CA PHE A 4 15.59 25.64 -25.19
C PHE A 4 16.17 24.82 -26.35
N LYS A 5 16.57 25.46 -27.47
CA LYS A 5 17.21 24.77 -28.61
C LYS A 5 18.55 24.13 -28.19
N ASN A 6 19.33 24.81 -27.35
CA ASN A 6 20.57 24.25 -26.79
C ASN A 6 20.30 23.05 -25.86
N TYR A 7 19.25 23.11 -25.04
CA TYR A 7 18.87 22.01 -24.16
C TYR A 7 18.36 20.79 -24.94
N TYR A 8 17.52 21.00 -25.96
CA TYR A 8 17.04 19.94 -26.85
C TYR A 8 18.19 19.25 -27.60
N PHE A 9 19.13 20.04 -28.13
CA PHE A 9 20.31 19.50 -28.79
C PHE A 9 21.14 18.63 -27.83
N ARG A 10 21.43 19.13 -26.63
CA ARG A 10 22.16 18.38 -25.59
C ARG A 10 21.48 17.07 -25.20
N LEU A 11 20.15 17.07 -25.08
CA LEU A 11 19.36 15.86 -24.80
C LEU A 11 19.44 14.84 -25.95
N SER A 12 19.39 15.31 -27.20
CA SER A 12 19.40 14.44 -28.38
C SER A 12 20.74 13.73 -28.58
N THR A 13 21.84 14.34 -28.12
CA THR A 13 23.22 13.86 -28.24
C THR A 13 23.74 13.15 -26.99
N ILE A 14 22.86 12.68 -26.09
CA ILE A 14 23.29 11.91 -24.91
C ILE A 14 23.89 10.58 -25.35
N ASP A 15 25.11 10.30 -24.89
CA ASP A 15 25.71 8.97 -24.94
C ASP A 15 25.12 8.12 -23.80
N PHE A 16 24.32 7.12 -24.17
CA PHE A 16 23.66 6.22 -23.22
C PHE A 16 24.64 5.31 -22.47
N SER A 17 25.80 4.99 -23.06
CA SER A 17 26.85 4.22 -22.39
C SER A 17 27.51 5.07 -21.31
N GLU A 18 27.84 6.33 -21.62
CA GLU A 18 28.35 7.30 -20.64
C GLU A 18 27.32 7.58 -19.54
N PHE A 19 26.03 7.68 -19.90
CA PHE A 19 24.95 7.86 -18.95
C PHE A 19 24.82 6.66 -18.00
N ASN A 20 24.85 5.42 -18.51
CA ASN A 20 24.84 4.22 -17.66
C ASN A 20 26.06 4.15 -16.73
N LYS A 21 27.26 4.51 -17.22
CA LYS A 21 28.45 4.61 -16.37
C LYS A 21 28.24 5.61 -15.23
N PHE A 22 27.65 6.78 -15.52
CA PHE A 22 27.30 7.75 -14.48
C PHE A 22 26.30 7.20 -13.46
N LEU A 23 25.25 6.50 -13.93
CA LEU A 23 24.26 5.89 -13.05
C LEU A 23 24.89 4.88 -12.07
N PHE A 24 25.85 4.05 -12.51
CA PHE A 24 26.54 3.12 -11.62
C PHE A 24 27.56 3.78 -10.71
N THR A 25 28.43 4.62 -11.27
CA THR A 25 29.61 5.12 -10.56
C THR A 25 29.32 6.27 -9.61
N VAL A 26 28.31 7.10 -9.93
CA VAL A 26 27.96 8.29 -9.16
C VAL A 26 26.66 8.10 -8.40
N ILE A 27 25.60 7.64 -9.07
CA ILE A 27 24.27 7.54 -8.45
C ILE A 27 24.18 6.31 -7.54
N PHE A 28 24.37 5.10 -8.07
CA PHE A 28 24.26 3.86 -7.30
C PHE A 28 25.29 3.79 -6.17
N LYS A 29 26.57 4.09 -6.46
CA LYS A 29 27.62 4.16 -5.45
C LYS A 29 27.38 5.26 -4.40
N GLY A 30 26.75 6.37 -4.79
CA GLY A 30 26.36 7.45 -3.88
C GLY A 30 25.28 7.02 -2.89
N PHE A 31 24.23 6.36 -3.37
CA PHE A 31 23.15 5.81 -2.52
C PHE A 31 23.65 4.73 -1.55
N MET A 32 24.60 3.89 -1.97
CA MET A 32 25.17 2.86 -1.11
C MET A 32 26.05 3.42 0.02
N LYS A 33 26.56 4.66 -0.11
CA LYS A 33 27.40 5.31 0.91
C LYS A 33 26.61 6.13 1.94
N THR A 34 25.33 6.38 1.72
CA THR A 34 24.49 7.19 2.63
C THR A 34 24.02 6.39 3.85
N GLU A 35 24.97 5.94 4.65
CA GLU A 35 24.77 5.08 5.83
C GLU A 35 23.95 5.74 6.96
N HIS A 36 23.73 7.06 6.92
CA HIS A 36 23.02 7.81 7.97
C HIS A 36 21.72 8.50 7.53
N ILE A 37 21.50 8.72 6.23
CA ILE A 37 20.32 9.45 5.72
C ILE A 37 19.12 8.52 5.56
N ILE A 38 19.38 7.26 5.16
CA ILE A 38 18.34 6.27 4.91
C ILE A 38 17.51 5.98 6.20
N PRO A 39 18.10 5.76 7.38
CA PRO A 39 17.34 5.51 8.61
C PRO A 39 16.46 6.69 9.03
N VAL A 40 16.95 7.93 8.89
CA VAL A 40 16.22 9.16 9.24
C VAL A 40 15.06 9.41 8.28
N MET A 41 15.26 9.19 6.98
CA MET A 41 14.19 9.25 5.98
C MET A 41 13.14 8.17 6.22
N ILE A 42 13.55 6.95 6.56
CA ILE A 42 12.62 5.87 6.94
C ILE A 42 11.80 6.29 8.17
N ALA A 43 12.42 6.86 9.21
CA ALA A 43 11.71 7.33 10.41
C ALA A 43 10.69 8.45 10.12
N ILE A 44 11.05 9.44 9.30
CA ILE A 44 10.14 10.54 8.90
C ILE A 44 9.00 10.01 8.04
N LEU A 45 9.30 9.10 7.10
CA LEU A 45 8.29 8.43 6.29
C LEU A 45 7.35 7.61 7.17
N LEU A 46 7.87 6.83 8.12
CA LEU A 46 7.09 6.06 9.09
C LEU A 46 6.11 6.96 9.86
N LEU A 47 6.57 8.12 10.33
CA LEU A 47 5.74 9.07 11.08
C LEU A 47 4.66 9.71 10.18
N TYR A 48 5.02 10.11 8.96
CA TYR A 48 4.07 10.64 7.98
C TYR A 48 3.03 9.60 7.54
N PHE A 49 3.44 8.34 7.37
CA PHE A 49 2.54 7.24 7.07
C PHE A 49 1.61 6.97 8.23
N GLY A 50 2.11 6.85 9.47
CA GLY A 50 1.30 6.66 10.67
C GLY A 50 0.13 7.65 10.74
N LEU A 51 0.43 8.94 10.57
CA LEU A 51 -0.58 10.02 10.58
C LEU A 51 -1.60 9.92 9.45
N ASN A 52 -1.20 9.51 8.24
CA ASN A 52 -2.14 9.36 7.11
C ASN A 52 -3.03 8.12 7.27
N ILE A 53 -2.51 7.05 7.90
CA ILE A 53 -3.24 5.79 8.06
C ILE A 53 -4.30 5.89 9.15
N GLU A 54 -4.09 6.69 10.21
CA GLU A 54 -5.12 6.94 11.23
C GLU A 54 -6.43 7.50 10.65
N THR A 55 -6.38 8.15 9.48
CA THR A 55 -7.57 8.66 8.80
C THR A 55 -8.36 7.59 8.03
N GLN A 56 -7.81 6.37 7.90
CA GLN A 56 -8.41 5.29 7.12
C GLN A 56 -9.12 4.28 8.04
N VAL A 57 -10.45 4.23 7.95
CA VAL A 57 -11.37 3.41 8.78
C VAL A 57 -11.13 1.90 8.65
N TYR A 58 -10.34 1.43 7.67
CA TYR A 58 -10.26 0.03 7.27
C TYR A 58 -8.88 -0.63 7.46
N VAL A 59 -7.95 -0.01 8.18
CA VAL A 59 -6.59 -0.54 8.33
C VAL A 59 -6.46 -1.30 9.66
N PHE A 60 -6.19 -2.60 9.60
CA PHE A 60 -5.85 -3.43 10.76
C PHE A 60 -4.35 -3.47 10.87
N PHE A 61 -3.93 -3.06 12.05
CA PHE A 61 -2.57 -3.15 12.45
C PHE A 61 -2.39 -4.45 13.23
N PRO A 62 -1.29 -5.18 13.02
CA PRO A 62 -0.85 -6.14 14.02
C PRO A 62 -0.55 -5.36 15.30
N GLN A 63 -1.49 -5.34 16.25
CA GLN A 63 -1.36 -4.66 17.55
C GLN A 63 -0.57 -5.49 18.57
N SER A 64 -0.18 -6.71 18.19
CA SER A 64 0.48 -7.71 19.02
C SER A 64 1.89 -7.30 19.48
N ASN A 65 2.63 -6.59 18.63
CA ASN A 65 4.04 -6.27 18.88
C ASN A 65 4.46 -5.04 18.05
N ILE A 66 4.97 -3.99 18.72
CA ILE A 66 5.56 -2.80 18.07
C ILE A 66 6.59 -3.22 17.01
N THR A 67 7.33 -4.29 17.26
CA THR A 67 8.33 -4.84 16.33
C THR A 67 7.69 -5.45 15.08
N ALA A 68 6.58 -6.17 15.21
CA ALA A 68 5.86 -6.75 14.06
C ALA A 68 5.23 -5.65 13.21
N TYR A 69 4.67 -4.63 13.85
CA TYR A 69 4.17 -3.41 13.19
C TYR A 69 5.28 -2.67 12.44
N LEU A 70 6.41 -2.40 13.11
CA LEU A 70 7.57 -1.77 12.49
C LEU A 70 8.09 -2.59 11.31
N THR A 71 8.23 -3.91 11.47
CA THR A 71 8.70 -4.81 10.42
C THR A 71 7.75 -4.81 9.22
N PHE A 72 6.44 -4.84 9.49
CA PHE A 72 5.41 -4.74 8.45
C PHE A 72 5.55 -3.43 7.67
N ILE A 73 5.62 -2.28 8.35
CA ILE A 73 5.74 -1.01 7.63
C ILE A 73 7.06 -0.90 6.89
N ILE A 74 8.18 -1.34 7.47
CA ILE A 74 9.49 -1.37 6.80
C ILE A 74 9.40 -2.21 5.53
N LEU A 75 8.77 -3.38 5.58
CA LEU A 75 8.57 -4.23 4.41
C LEU A 75 7.70 -3.54 3.35
N GLN A 76 6.63 -2.85 3.75
CA GLN A 76 5.78 -2.11 2.82
C GLN A 76 6.49 -0.91 2.18
N ILE A 77 7.29 -0.16 2.95
CA ILE A 77 8.13 0.91 2.43
C ILE A 77 9.15 0.32 1.46
N ALA A 78 9.77 -0.82 1.78
CA ALA A 78 10.71 -1.49 0.89
C ALA A 78 10.03 -1.89 -0.44
N ILE A 79 8.85 -2.50 -0.39
CA ILE A 79 8.07 -2.85 -1.59
C ILE A 79 7.71 -1.60 -2.40
N GLY A 80 7.26 -0.53 -1.73
CA GLY A 80 6.96 0.75 -2.36
C GLY A 80 8.17 1.38 -3.06
N LEU A 81 9.34 1.37 -2.41
CA LEU A 81 10.60 1.86 -2.99
C LEU A 81 11.07 0.99 -4.15
N ILE A 82 10.87 -0.33 -4.08
CA ILE A 82 11.17 -1.24 -5.19
C ILE A 82 10.34 -0.84 -6.42
N ILE A 83 9.03 -0.67 -6.27
CA ILE A 83 8.11 -0.35 -7.37
C ILE A 83 8.35 1.07 -7.91
N LEU A 84 8.59 2.05 -7.05
CA LEU A 84 8.67 3.46 -7.43
C LEU A 84 10.05 3.89 -7.92
N LEU A 85 11.12 3.25 -7.45
CA LEU A 85 12.50 3.68 -7.73
C LEU A 85 13.34 2.57 -8.36
N ILE A 86 13.39 1.37 -7.79
CA ILE A 86 14.33 0.32 -8.24
C ILE A 86 13.92 -0.26 -9.59
N ILE A 87 12.64 -0.63 -9.75
CA ILE A 87 12.12 -1.16 -11.02
C ILE A 87 12.32 -0.15 -12.16
N PRO A 88 11.84 1.11 -12.09
CA PRO A 88 12.06 2.05 -13.17
C PRO A 88 13.53 2.35 -13.40
N PHE A 89 14.37 2.43 -12.36
CA PHE A 89 15.81 2.59 -12.52
C PHE A 89 16.43 1.44 -13.32
N THR A 90 16.03 0.21 -13.04
CA THR A 90 16.49 -0.99 -13.76
C THR A 90 16.03 -0.97 -15.21
N VAL A 91 14.76 -0.60 -15.45
CA VAL A 91 14.23 -0.44 -16.81
C VAL A 91 15.00 0.64 -17.57
N ILE A 92 15.35 1.77 -16.94
CA ILE A 92 16.17 2.82 -17.55
C ILE A 92 17.56 2.29 -17.93
N LEU A 93 18.21 1.50 -17.06
CA LEU A 93 19.52 0.92 -17.36
C LEU A 93 19.46 0.00 -18.59
N ILE A 94 18.48 -0.90 -18.63
CA ILE A 94 18.27 -1.84 -19.75
C ILE A 94 17.94 -1.05 -21.01
N PHE A 95 17.02 -0.09 -20.94
CA PHE A 95 16.63 0.76 -22.06
C PHE A 95 17.82 1.53 -22.64
N ASN A 96 18.63 2.15 -21.78
CA ASN A 96 19.83 2.88 -22.18
C ASN A 96 20.87 1.95 -22.82
N TYR A 97 21.04 0.73 -22.30
CA TYR A 97 21.94 -0.26 -22.87
C TYR A 97 21.51 -0.65 -24.29
N LEU A 98 20.23 -0.99 -24.48
CA LEU A 98 19.65 -1.28 -25.79
C LEU A 98 19.77 -0.08 -26.74
N CYS A 99 19.47 1.13 -26.26
CA CYS A 99 19.64 2.35 -27.06
C CYS A 99 21.09 2.65 -27.43
N SER A 100 22.05 2.28 -26.58
CA SER A 100 23.48 2.41 -26.88
C SER A 100 23.90 1.49 -28.04
N ILE A 101 23.36 0.27 -28.10
CA ILE A 101 23.59 -0.66 -29.22
C ILE A 101 22.99 -0.08 -30.50
N VAL A 102 21.76 0.43 -30.43
CA VAL A 102 21.06 1.00 -31.59
C VAL A 102 21.72 2.29 -32.09
N ASN A 103 22.22 3.16 -31.20
CA ASN A 103 22.93 4.38 -31.58
C ASN A 103 24.22 4.08 -32.36
N ASN A 104 24.87 2.94 -32.15
CA ASN A 104 26.03 2.51 -32.95
C ASN A 104 25.64 2.15 -34.39
N ILE A 105 24.36 1.83 -34.65
CA ILE A 105 23.83 1.44 -35.96
C ILE A 105 23.15 2.64 -36.65
N SER A 106 22.45 3.49 -35.90
CA SER A 106 21.79 4.70 -36.40
C SER A 106 21.97 5.87 -35.42
N PRO A 107 23.01 6.71 -35.60
CA PRO A 107 23.38 7.76 -34.64
C PRO A 107 22.38 8.93 -34.57
N ARG A 108 21.35 8.95 -35.42
CA ARG A 108 20.38 10.05 -35.56
C ARG A 108 18.94 9.66 -35.25
N LEU A 109 18.71 8.71 -34.33
CA LEU A 109 17.35 8.50 -33.85
C LEU A 109 16.83 9.79 -33.19
N LEU A 110 15.73 10.33 -33.72
CA LEU A 110 15.11 11.56 -33.24
C LEU A 110 14.70 11.40 -31.77
N LEU A 111 15.00 12.41 -30.94
CA LEU A 111 14.66 12.43 -29.51
C LEU A 111 13.18 12.05 -29.22
N PRO A 112 12.17 12.52 -29.99
CA PRO A 112 10.79 12.09 -29.82
C PRO A 112 10.58 10.57 -29.91
N ILE A 113 11.28 9.89 -30.82
CA ILE A 113 11.18 8.43 -30.98
C ILE A 113 11.74 7.73 -29.73
N LYS A 114 12.87 8.24 -29.21
CA LYS A 114 13.48 7.72 -27.97
C LYS A 114 12.54 7.88 -26.77
N ILE A 115 11.87 9.03 -26.65
CA ILE A 115 10.90 9.28 -25.58
C ILE A 115 9.66 8.39 -25.75
N MET A 116 9.12 8.26 -26.96
CA MET A 116 7.98 7.37 -27.23
C MET A 116 8.31 5.91 -26.91
N ALA A 117 9.50 5.43 -27.30
CA ALA A 117 9.96 4.09 -26.97
C ALA A 117 10.07 3.90 -25.44
N LEU A 118 10.64 4.87 -24.72
CA LEU A 118 10.74 4.82 -23.25
C LEU A 118 9.36 4.78 -22.59
N VAL A 119 8.43 5.65 -23.01
CA VAL A 119 7.04 5.66 -22.53
C VAL A 119 6.37 4.31 -22.79
N GLY A 120 6.58 3.74 -23.99
CA GLY A 120 6.11 2.41 -24.36
C GLY A 120 6.66 1.32 -23.45
N THR A 121 7.98 1.33 -23.19
CA THR A 121 8.64 0.37 -22.27
C THR A 121 8.09 0.49 -20.85
N PHE A 122 7.97 1.71 -20.31
CA PHE A 122 7.39 1.92 -18.99
C PHE A 122 5.93 1.44 -18.90
N THR A 123 5.12 1.76 -19.90
CA THR A 123 3.72 1.34 -19.95
C THR A 123 3.61 -0.19 -20.02
N PHE A 124 4.43 -0.83 -20.84
CA PHE A 124 4.49 -2.29 -20.93
C PHE A 124 4.89 -2.92 -19.59
N THR A 125 5.96 -2.43 -18.95
CA THR A 125 6.42 -2.96 -17.67
C THR A 125 5.39 -2.78 -16.55
N ILE A 126 4.70 -1.63 -16.49
CA ILE A 126 3.62 -1.40 -15.52
C ILE A 126 2.46 -2.40 -15.75
N ASN A 127 2.09 -2.65 -17.00
CA ASN A 127 1.03 -3.61 -17.32
C ASN A 127 1.44 -5.08 -17.16
N PHE A 128 2.72 -5.41 -17.22
CA PHE A 128 3.19 -6.78 -17.03
C PHE A 128 3.47 -7.11 -15.56
N LEU A 129 4.23 -6.26 -14.86
CA LEU A 129 4.69 -6.53 -13.49
C LEU A 129 3.72 -6.02 -12.42
N VAL A 130 2.95 -4.97 -12.72
CA VAL A 130 2.25 -4.16 -11.69
C VAL A 130 0.72 -4.24 -11.82
N ASN A 131 0.20 -4.87 -12.88
CA ASN A 131 -1.22 -4.86 -13.25
C ASN A 131 -2.17 -5.46 -12.22
N GLN A 132 -1.74 -6.47 -11.46
CA GLN A 132 -2.59 -7.04 -10.41
C GLN A 132 -2.58 -6.22 -9.13
N GLN A 133 -1.62 -5.31 -8.95
CA GLN A 133 -1.43 -4.60 -7.71
C GLN A 133 -2.20 -3.28 -7.63
N PHE A 134 -2.43 -2.61 -8.76
CA PHE A 134 -2.94 -1.24 -8.81
C PHE A 134 -4.23 -1.10 -9.61
N ARG A 135 -5.05 -0.13 -9.23
CA ARG A 135 -6.25 0.23 -10.00
C ARG A 135 -5.82 0.88 -11.33
N VAL A 136 -6.64 0.74 -12.37
CA VAL A 136 -6.36 1.33 -13.70
C VAL A 136 -6.08 2.84 -13.60
N ASN A 137 -6.81 3.53 -12.71
CA ASN A 137 -6.71 4.97 -12.49
C ASN A 137 -5.40 5.41 -11.81
N GLU A 138 -4.65 4.50 -11.19
CA GLU A 138 -3.39 4.79 -10.50
C GLU A 138 -2.17 4.63 -11.43
N LYS A 139 -2.33 3.93 -12.56
CA LYS A 139 -1.27 3.66 -13.54
C LYS A 139 -0.72 4.94 -14.21
N PRO A 140 -1.53 5.95 -14.60
CA PRO A 140 -1.02 7.18 -15.19
C PRO A 140 -0.10 7.96 -14.23
N LEU A 141 -0.43 7.98 -12.94
CA LEU A 141 0.39 8.64 -11.92
C LEU A 141 1.73 7.90 -11.72
N LEU A 142 1.70 6.57 -11.72
CA LEU A 142 2.92 5.75 -11.68
C LEU A 142 3.82 6.00 -12.90
N LEU A 143 3.23 6.07 -14.11
CA LEU A 143 3.95 6.40 -15.34
C LEU A 143 4.57 7.81 -15.28
N ALA A 144 3.83 8.79 -14.76
CA ALA A 144 4.33 10.16 -14.57
C ALA A 144 5.53 10.20 -13.61
N ILE A 145 5.50 9.40 -12.54
CA ILE A 145 6.63 9.27 -11.61
C ILE A 145 7.84 8.63 -12.30
N TRP A 146 7.65 7.56 -13.08
CA TRP A 146 8.76 6.92 -13.78
C TRP A 146 9.41 7.84 -14.82
N LEU A 147 8.61 8.64 -15.53
CA LEU A 147 9.09 9.67 -16.45
C LEU A 147 9.79 10.81 -15.69
N GLY A 148 9.26 11.22 -14.54
CA GLY A 148 9.87 12.21 -13.66
C GLY A 148 11.24 11.77 -13.16
N LEU A 149 11.38 10.50 -12.76
CA LEU A 149 12.65 9.90 -12.34
C LEU A 149 13.67 9.94 -13.48
N TYR A 150 13.27 9.49 -14.68
CA TYR A 150 14.15 9.55 -15.85
C TYR A 150 14.64 10.97 -16.13
N PHE A 151 13.73 11.95 -16.13
CA PHE A 151 14.08 13.34 -16.38
C PHE A 151 15.01 13.91 -15.30
N LEU A 152 14.82 13.53 -14.03
CA LEU A 152 15.69 13.91 -12.93
C LEU A 152 17.10 13.36 -13.13
N LEU A 153 17.23 12.06 -13.45
CA LEU A 153 18.51 11.40 -13.69
C LEU A 153 19.27 12.00 -14.88
N VAL A 154 18.56 12.29 -15.97
CA VAL A 154 19.14 12.96 -17.15
C VAL A 154 19.64 14.36 -16.77
N ASN A 155 18.88 15.12 -15.98
CA ASN A 155 19.31 16.44 -15.53
C ASN A 155 20.52 16.39 -14.60
N MET A 156 20.62 15.38 -13.74
CA MET A 156 21.79 15.14 -12.89
C MET A 156 23.01 14.78 -13.74
N PHE A 157 22.84 13.92 -14.76
CA PHE A 157 23.91 13.56 -15.69
C PHE A 157 24.45 14.76 -16.45
N LEU A 158 23.57 15.58 -17.03
CA LEU A 158 23.97 16.80 -17.73
C LEU A 158 24.72 17.78 -16.80
N SER A 159 24.27 17.89 -15.54
CA SER A 159 24.92 18.77 -14.55
C SER A 159 26.29 18.23 -14.12
N TYR A 160 26.42 16.90 -14.01
CA TYR A 160 27.69 16.22 -13.74
C TYR A 160 28.69 16.39 -14.89
N LYS A 161 28.24 16.31 -16.14
CA LYS A 161 29.09 16.54 -17.31
C LYS A 161 29.63 17.98 -17.34
N ASP A 162 28.79 18.95 -17.00
CA ASP A 162 29.16 20.38 -17.04
C ASP A 162 30.01 20.82 -15.82
N HIS A 163 29.80 20.23 -14.64
CA HIS A 163 30.36 20.75 -13.38
C HIS A 163 31.09 19.73 -12.51
N LYS A 164 31.21 18.47 -12.96
CA LYS A 164 31.71 17.31 -12.18
C LYS A 164 30.97 17.08 -10.85
N HIS A 165 29.81 17.71 -10.65
CA HIS A 165 29.00 17.59 -9.44
C HIS A 165 27.51 17.39 -9.81
N PRO A 166 26.88 16.28 -9.40
CA PRO A 166 25.54 15.91 -9.88
C PRO A 166 24.42 16.77 -9.27
N PHE A 167 24.66 17.42 -8.12
CA PHE A 167 23.68 18.22 -7.39
C PHE A 167 23.80 19.74 -7.58
N LYS A 168 24.63 20.20 -8.54
CA LYS A 168 24.73 21.63 -8.85
C LYS A 168 23.53 22.06 -9.69
N PHE A 169 22.39 22.25 -9.04
CA PHE A 169 21.11 22.53 -9.69
C PHE A 169 20.86 24.03 -9.88
N SER A 170 20.11 24.39 -10.92
CA SER A 170 19.46 25.70 -11.01
C SER A 170 18.19 25.72 -10.14
N ARG A 171 17.70 26.91 -9.77
CA ARG A 171 16.48 27.07 -8.94
C ARG A 171 15.28 26.27 -9.47
N GLY A 172 15.10 26.23 -10.80
CA GLY A 172 14.02 25.45 -11.44
C GLY A 172 14.19 23.93 -11.32
N LYS A 173 15.43 23.41 -11.36
CA LYS A 173 15.70 21.98 -11.16
C LYS A 173 15.46 21.58 -9.69
N ALA A 174 15.81 22.44 -8.74
CA ALA A 174 15.52 22.21 -7.32
C ALA A 174 14.00 22.15 -7.05
N PHE A 175 13.22 23.07 -7.63
CA PHE A 175 11.76 23.05 -7.53
C PHE A 175 11.16 21.77 -8.13
N PHE A 176 11.66 21.34 -9.31
CA PHE A 176 11.23 20.10 -9.93
C PHE A 176 11.55 18.87 -9.05
N THR A 177 12.73 18.82 -8.43
CA THR A 177 13.10 17.74 -7.49
C THR A 177 12.17 17.71 -6.29
N LEU A 178 11.82 18.86 -5.71
CA LEU A 178 10.87 18.93 -4.60
C LEU A 178 9.48 18.43 -5.03
N PHE A 179 8.98 18.89 -6.17
CA PHE A 179 7.71 18.44 -6.73
C PHE A 179 7.70 16.92 -6.99
N PHE A 180 8.80 16.38 -7.51
CA PHE A 180 8.99 14.95 -7.71
C PHE A 180 8.93 14.17 -6.39
N VAL A 181 9.59 14.65 -5.33
CA VAL A 181 9.52 14.03 -4.00
C VAL A 181 8.08 13.98 -3.49
N VAL A 182 7.32 15.07 -3.62
CA VAL A 182 5.91 15.12 -3.22
C VAL A 182 5.06 14.09 -3.97
N LEU A 183 5.27 13.94 -5.29
CA LEU A 183 4.57 12.95 -6.09
C LEU A 183 4.90 11.51 -5.67
N VAL A 184 6.18 11.22 -5.42
CA VAL A 184 6.63 9.90 -4.94
C VAL A 184 6.00 9.59 -3.59
N THR A 185 6.01 10.54 -2.64
CA THR A 185 5.40 10.36 -1.32
C THR A 185 3.90 10.09 -1.42
N LYS A 186 3.18 10.83 -2.27
CA LYS A 186 1.75 10.62 -2.51
C LYS A 186 1.47 9.22 -3.10
N GLN A 187 2.27 8.77 -4.06
CA GLN A 187 2.06 7.43 -4.62
C GLN A 187 2.42 6.33 -3.62
N LEU A 188 3.45 6.55 -2.79
CA LEU A 188 3.82 5.60 -1.76
C LEU A 188 2.69 5.44 -0.71
N THR A 189 1.96 6.52 -0.37
CA THR A 189 0.74 6.41 0.45
C THR A 189 -0.36 5.59 -0.23
N GLY A 190 -0.54 5.75 -1.55
CA GLY A 190 -1.52 4.97 -2.31
C GLY A 190 -1.19 3.48 -2.36
N ILE A 191 0.08 3.14 -2.63
CA ILE A 191 0.59 1.75 -2.59
C ILE A 191 0.31 1.13 -1.23
N PHE A 192 0.68 1.84 -0.19
CA PHE A 192 0.54 1.39 1.18
C PHE A 192 -0.93 1.13 1.54
N SER A 193 -1.83 2.07 1.21
CA SER A 193 -3.27 1.92 1.42
C SER A 193 -3.85 0.73 0.65
N THR A 194 -3.47 0.54 -0.61
CA THR A 194 -3.97 -0.56 -1.44
C THR A 194 -3.47 -1.92 -0.94
N ILE A 195 -2.20 -2.02 -0.53
CA ILE A 195 -1.67 -3.26 0.05
C ILE A 195 -2.35 -3.55 1.38
N LEU A 196 -2.57 -2.55 2.24
CA LEU A 196 -3.35 -2.71 3.47
C LEU A 196 -4.78 -3.16 3.22
N GLN A 197 -5.45 -2.63 2.20
CA GLN A 197 -6.79 -3.06 1.80
C GLN A 197 -6.78 -4.50 1.28
N LYS A 198 -5.72 -4.94 0.60
CA LYS A 198 -5.58 -6.33 0.14
C LYS A 198 -5.24 -7.31 1.25
N ILE A 199 -4.46 -6.86 2.23
CA ILE A 199 -4.15 -7.61 3.47
C ILE A 199 -5.32 -7.53 4.46
N ASN A 200 -6.27 -6.62 4.25
CA ASN A 200 -7.57 -6.67 4.88
C ASN A 200 -8.35 -7.86 4.30
N TYR A 201 -7.98 -9.07 4.72
CA TYR A 201 -8.68 -10.32 4.40
C TYR A 201 -10.00 -10.37 5.17
N LEU A 202 -10.95 -9.48 4.84
CA LEU A 202 -12.33 -9.62 5.28
C LEU A 202 -12.94 -10.80 4.52
N GLN A 203 -12.95 -11.96 5.16
CA GLN A 203 -13.77 -13.07 4.73
C GLN A 203 -14.95 -13.17 5.66
N VAL A 204 -16.17 -13.06 5.11
CA VAL A 204 -17.32 -13.67 5.75
C VAL A 204 -17.05 -15.17 5.72
N ASN A 205 -16.81 -15.74 6.87
CA ASN A 205 -16.80 -17.18 6.97
C ASN A 205 -18.20 -17.58 7.45
N PRO A 206 -18.97 -18.34 6.64
CA PRO A 206 -20.28 -18.79 7.06
C PRO A 206 -20.23 -19.71 8.28
N LEU A 207 -19.09 -20.33 8.57
CA LEU A 207 -18.89 -21.19 9.74
C LEU A 207 -17.45 -21.11 10.26
N VAL A 208 -17.28 -20.67 11.50
CA VAL A 208 -16.00 -20.73 12.22
C VAL A 208 -16.15 -21.51 13.50
N ASN A 209 -15.33 -22.53 13.67
CA ASN A 209 -15.15 -23.15 14.98
C ASN A 209 -14.03 -22.42 15.73
N ILE A 210 -14.37 -21.85 16.89
CA ILE A 210 -13.42 -21.23 17.81
C ILE A 210 -13.19 -22.12 19.03
N GLN A 211 -11.97 -22.11 19.54
CA GLN A 211 -11.56 -22.91 20.70
C GLN A 211 -12.37 -22.56 21.97
N PRO A 212 -12.46 -23.47 22.95
CA PRO A 212 -13.29 -23.29 24.15
C PRO A 212 -12.96 -22.01 24.94
N SER A 213 -11.67 -21.67 25.08
CA SER A 213 -11.22 -20.45 25.77
C SER A 213 -11.72 -19.17 25.12
N LEU A 214 -11.77 -19.12 23.79
CA LEU A 214 -12.29 -17.98 23.04
C LEU A 214 -13.80 -17.90 23.10
N CYS A 215 -14.47 -19.05 23.06
CA CYS A 215 -15.91 -19.07 23.21
C CYS A 215 -16.34 -18.52 24.56
N GLU A 216 -15.66 -18.97 25.62
CA GLU A 216 -15.92 -18.50 26.98
C GLU A 216 -15.72 -16.98 27.11
N LEU A 217 -14.71 -16.42 26.44
CA LEU A 217 -14.47 -14.98 26.40
C LEU A 217 -15.65 -14.18 25.80
N ILE A 218 -16.28 -14.68 24.73
CA ILE A 218 -17.48 -14.06 24.14
C ILE A 218 -18.65 -14.13 25.13
N VAL A 219 -18.92 -15.34 25.65
CA VAL A 219 -20.11 -15.60 26.47
C VAL A 219 -20.03 -14.85 27.80
N ARG A 220 -18.85 -14.70 28.39
CA ARG A 220 -18.65 -14.00 29.68
C ARG A 220 -18.72 -12.48 29.58
N HIS A 221 -18.58 -11.89 28.40
CA HIS A 221 -18.59 -10.43 28.21
C HIS A 221 -19.75 -9.96 27.32
N PRO A 222 -21.01 -10.34 27.63
CA PRO A 222 -22.13 -9.98 26.78
C PRO A 222 -22.35 -8.47 26.79
N ASN A 223 -22.68 -7.91 25.63
CA ASN A 223 -23.03 -6.51 25.53
C ASN A 223 -24.33 -6.23 26.30
N LEU A 224 -24.21 -5.48 27.40
CA LEU A 224 -25.33 -5.17 28.30
C LEU A 224 -26.38 -4.25 27.66
N LYS A 225 -26.04 -3.54 26.58
CA LYS A 225 -26.98 -2.69 25.85
C LYS A 225 -27.94 -3.48 24.94
N VAL A 226 -27.62 -4.75 24.67
CA VAL A 226 -28.48 -5.65 23.90
C VAL A 226 -29.28 -6.52 24.86
N ALA A 227 -30.60 -6.42 24.79
CA ALA A 227 -31.52 -7.24 25.61
C ALA A 227 -31.30 -8.74 25.33
N PRO A 228 -31.37 -9.63 26.35
CA PRO A 228 -31.04 -11.05 26.19
C PRO A 228 -31.79 -11.77 25.06
N ALA A 229 -33.07 -11.47 24.85
CA ALA A 229 -33.87 -12.08 23.78
C ALA A 229 -33.43 -11.64 22.37
N ASN A 230 -32.77 -10.50 22.25
CA ASN A 230 -32.25 -9.96 20.99
C ASN A 230 -30.79 -10.35 20.74
N ARG A 231 -30.16 -11.11 21.64
CA ARG A 231 -28.74 -11.47 21.52
C ARG A 231 -28.52 -12.60 20.53
N THR A 232 -27.57 -12.42 19.63
CA THR A 232 -27.20 -13.43 18.62
C THR A 232 -26.58 -14.67 19.26
N ILE A 233 -25.83 -14.51 20.36
CA ILE A 233 -25.23 -15.62 21.13
C ILE A 233 -26.26 -16.57 21.74
N ASN A 234 -27.51 -16.12 21.91
CA ASN A 234 -28.60 -16.93 22.45
C ASN A 234 -29.40 -17.64 21.34
N ASN A 235 -29.02 -17.47 20.08
CA ASN A 235 -29.72 -18.03 18.93
C ASN A 235 -28.81 -19.06 18.23
N SER A 236 -29.23 -20.33 18.27
CA SER A 236 -28.48 -21.45 17.68
C SER A 236 -28.26 -21.34 16.17
N HIS A 237 -29.03 -20.50 15.47
CA HIS A 237 -28.80 -20.21 14.05
C HIS A 237 -27.52 -19.39 13.81
N TYR A 238 -27.03 -18.68 14.83
CA TYR A 238 -25.88 -17.78 14.72
C TYR A 238 -24.71 -18.18 15.63
N PHE A 239 -25.00 -18.91 16.70
CA PHE A 239 -24.03 -19.30 17.71
C PHE A 239 -24.40 -20.64 18.34
N GLU A 240 -23.53 -21.64 18.22
CA GLU A 240 -23.74 -22.96 18.80
C GLU A 240 -22.55 -23.35 19.68
N VAL A 241 -22.82 -23.72 20.93
CA VAL A 241 -21.79 -24.23 21.86
C VAL A 241 -21.67 -25.74 21.68
N THR A 242 -20.45 -26.21 21.47
CA THR A 242 -20.11 -27.63 21.28
C THR A 242 -19.05 -28.07 22.31
N SER A 243 -18.77 -29.38 22.37
CA SER A 243 -17.71 -29.92 23.24
C SER A 243 -16.29 -29.47 22.84
N GLN A 244 -16.08 -29.02 21.60
CA GLN A 244 -14.78 -28.59 21.09
C GLN A 244 -14.62 -27.06 21.05
N GLY A 245 -15.61 -26.31 21.56
CA GLY A 245 -15.64 -24.85 21.49
C GLY A 245 -16.96 -24.37 20.92
N CYS A 246 -16.97 -23.32 20.09
CA CYS A 246 -18.22 -22.75 19.58
C CYS A 246 -18.19 -22.52 18.09
N ASN A 247 -19.30 -22.85 17.43
CA ASN A 247 -19.53 -22.59 16.03
C ASN A 247 -20.19 -21.21 15.90
N LEU A 248 -19.52 -20.33 15.16
CA LEU A 248 -20.03 -19.00 14.81
C LEU A 248 -20.56 -19.05 13.38
N TYR A 249 -21.77 -18.56 13.17
CA TYR A 249 -22.40 -18.47 11.87
C TYR A 249 -22.64 -17.01 11.47
N GLY A 250 -22.24 -16.66 10.24
CA GLY A 250 -22.35 -15.30 9.73
C GLY A 250 -21.34 -14.31 10.30
N ASN A 251 -20.20 -14.74 10.81
CA ASN A 251 -19.21 -13.81 11.35
C ASN A 251 -18.29 -13.23 10.25
N LEU A 252 -17.62 -12.14 10.60
CA LEU A 252 -16.57 -11.56 9.78
C LEU A 252 -15.23 -11.95 10.38
N ILE A 253 -14.44 -12.72 9.66
CA ILE A 253 -13.04 -12.91 10.01
C ILE A 253 -12.23 -11.92 9.22
N ARG A 254 -11.33 -11.26 9.93
CA ARG A 254 -10.21 -10.56 9.35
C ARG A 254 -8.95 -11.31 9.73
N VAL A 255 -8.18 -11.77 8.75
CA VAL A 255 -6.86 -12.38 9.01
C VAL A 255 -5.78 -11.33 8.76
N GLY A 256 -4.78 -11.28 9.63
CA GLY A 256 -3.64 -10.37 9.58
C GLY A 256 -2.32 -11.11 9.38
N PHE A 257 -1.22 -10.39 9.59
CA PHE A 257 0.13 -10.93 9.50
C PHE A 257 0.49 -11.77 10.74
N ALA A 258 1.37 -12.77 10.60
CA ALA A 258 1.85 -13.61 11.71
C ALA A 258 0.75 -14.33 12.53
N SER A 259 -0.29 -14.83 11.84
CA SER A 259 -1.43 -15.55 12.45
C SER A 259 -2.31 -14.68 13.36
N ASP A 260 -2.20 -13.36 13.28
CA ASP A 260 -3.14 -12.44 13.90
C ASP A 260 -4.49 -12.56 13.18
N TYR A 261 -5.60 -12.51 13.91
CA TYR A 261 -6.93 -12.47 13.31
C TYR A 261 -7.92 -11.76 14.23
N SER A 262 -8.94 -11.15 13.65
CA SER A 262 -10.07 -10.63 14.41
C SER A 262 -11.37 -11.24 13.89
N ILE A 263 -12.21 -11.73 14.79
CA ILE A 263 -13.55 -12.22 14.48
C ILE A 263 -14.54 -11.20 15.01
N SER A 264 -15.31 -10.58 14.12
CA SER A 264 -16.42 -9.70 14.51
C SER A 264 -17.74 -10.45 14.37
N LEU A 265 -18.47 -10.58 15.48
CA LEU A 265 -19.79 -11.16 15.59
C LEU A 265 -20.78 -10.03 15.86
N LYS A 266 -21.92 -10.04 15.15
CA LYS A 266 -23.02 -9.12 15.46
C LYS A 266 -23.64 -9.54 16.79
N ASP A 267 -23.91 -8.61 17.69
CA ASP A 267 -24.48 -8.89 19.02
C ASP A 267 -26.01 -8.93 19.04
N ASN A 268 -26.65 -8.22 18.12
CA ASN A 268 -28.09 -8.04 18.08
C ASN A 268 -28.73 -8.61 16.81
N LEU A 269 -29.84 -9.35 16.96
CA LEU A 269 -30.62 -9.86 15.84
C LEU A 269 -31.31 -8.70 15.10
N THR A 270 -32.03 -7.86 15.85
CA THR A 270 -32.71 -6.67 15.36
C THR A 270 -32.00 -5.39 15.85
N PRO A 271 -31.93 -4.31 15.03
CA PRO A 271 -31.27 -3.06 15.43
C PRO A 271 -31.79 -2.51 16.77
N VAL A 272 -30.87 -2.06 17.62
CA VAL A 272 -31.17 -1.41 18.90
C VAL A 272 -31.42 0.08 18.65
N ILE A 273 -32.57 0.59 19.09
CA ILE A 273 -32.93 2.00 18.91
C ILE A 273 -32.40 2.80 20.10
N GLU A 274 -31.50 3.75 19.84
CA GLU A 274 -31.00 4.71 20.82
C GLU A 274 -31.13 6.13 20.27
N ASN A 275 -31.73 7.03 21.04
CA ASN A 275 -31.95 8.43 20.64
C ASN A 275 -32.58 8.54 19.23
N SER A 276 -33.62 7.74 18.97
CA SER A 276 -34.34 7.67 17.69
C SER A 276 -33.51 7.23 16.48
N LYS A 277 -32.33 6.64 16.71
CA LYS A 277 -31.45 6.12 15.67
C LYS A 277 -31.22 4.62 15.86
N PRO A 278 -31.33 3.82 14.78
CA PRO A 278 -31.09 2.38 14.85
C PRO A 278 -29.59 2.07 14.78
N TYR A 279 -29.12 1.21 15.68
CA TYR A 279 -27.73 0.78 15.76
C TYR A 279 -27.60 -0.74 15.78
N ASN A 280 -26.51 -1.24 15.21
CA ASN A 280 -26.03 -2.58 15.46
C ASN A 280 -24.81 -2.54 16.37
N TYR A 281 -24.75 -3.54 17.21
CA TYR A 281 -23.67 -3.80 18.13
C TYR A 281 -22.88 -5.01 17.67
N TYR A 282 -21.57 -4.97 17.90
CA TYR A 282 -20.66 -6.04 17.53
C TYR A 282 -19.72 -6.36 18.69
N THR A 283 -19.52 -7.65 18.90
CA THR A 283 -18.43 -8.18 19.70
C THR A 283 -17.32 -8.61 18.77
N ARG A 284 -16.11 -8.09 19.01
CA ARG A 284 -14.91 -8.46 18.25
C ARG A 284 -13.94 -9.21 19.15
N ILE A 285 -13.61 -10.43 18.79
CA ILE A 285 -12.42 -11.12 19.31
C ILE A 285 -11.25 -10.64 18.49
N ASN A 286 -10.20 -10.14 19.14
CA ASN A 286 -8.93 -9.87 18.49
C ASN A 286 -7.89 -10.82 19.05
N CYS A 287 -7.27 -11.61 18.16
CA CYS A 287 -6.22 -12.55 18.47
C CYS A 287 -4.91 -12.10 17.81
N TYR A 288 -3.89 -12.01 18.64
CA TYR A 288 -2.63 -11.35 18.36
C TYR A 288 -1.49 -12.22 18.89
N SER A 289 -0.75 -12.86 17.98
CA SER A 289 0.38 -13.76 18.32
C SER A 289 0.03 -14.80 19.40
N GLY A 290 -1.19 -15.36 19.31
CA GLY A 290 -1.71 -16.37 20.24
C GLY A 290 -2.38 -15.82 21.50
N THR A 291 -2.33 -14.50 21.76
CA THR A 291 -3.09 -13.84 22.84
C THR A 291 -4.37 -13.22 22.31
N CYS A 292 -5.50 -13.48 22.94
CA CYS A 292 -6.79 -13.00 22.46
C CYS A 292 -7.53 -12.17 23.51
N PHE A 293 -8.22 -11.12 23.06
CA PHE A 293 -9.08 -10.29 23.90
C PHE A 293 -10.39 -9.96 23.19
N VAL A 294 -11.38 -9.52 23.96
CA VAL A 294 -12.73 -9.21 23.46
C VAL A 294 -13.01 -7.73 23.60
N GLU A 295 -13.48 -7.12 22.52
CA GLU A 295 -14.00 -5.76 22.44
C GLU A 295 -15.51 -5.84 22.19
N ASN A 296 -16.32 -5.43 23.17
CA ASN A 296 -17.79 -5.61 23.14
C ASN A 296 -18.59 -4.30 23.07
N ASN A 297 -17.95 -3.20 22.67
CA ASN A 297 -18.55 -1.86 22.61
C ASN A 297 -18.58 -1.26 21.19
N ILE A 298 -18.41 -2.08 20.16
CA ILE A 298 -18.40 -1.62 18.78
C ILE A 298 -19.85 -1.34 18.36
N LYS A 299 -20.10 -0.10 17.93
CA LYS A 299 -21.44 0.41 17.61
C LYS A 299 -21.44 1.05 16.22
N HIS A 300 -22.31 0.57 15.34
CA HIS A 300 -22.49 1.11 13.99
C HIS A 300 -23.93 1.56 13.78
N LEU A 301 -24.12 2.73 13.16
CA LEU A 301 -25.43 3.20 12.72
C LEU A 301 -25.85 2.36 11.52
N VAL A 302 -27.07 1.83 11.51
CA VAL A 302 -27.54 0.88 10.46
C VAL A 302 -27.29 1.40 9.03
N ASN A 303 -27.53 2.69 8.78
CA ASN A 303 -27.37 3.27 7.44
C ASN A 303 -25.91 3.38 6.96
N HIS A 304 -24.95 3.22 7.87
CA HIS A 304 -23.50 3.23 7.60
C HIS A 304 -22.86 1.89 7.99
N ASP A 305 -23.67 0.86 8.18
CA ASP A 305 -23.21 -0.45 8.62
C ASP A 305 -22.89 -1.33 7.42
N GLU A 306 -21.69 -1.14 6.87
CA GLU A 306 -21.18 -1.96 5.78
C GLU A 306 -21.05 -3.45 6.16
N TYR A 307 -20.92 -3.76 7.45
CA TYR A 307 -20.87 -5.14 7.93
C TYR A 307 -22.23 -5.82 7.80
N GLN A 308 -23.33 -5.09 7.96
CA GLN A 308 -24.68 -5.62 7.75
C GLN A 308 -24.95 -5.99 6.28
N LEU A 309 -24.46 -5.21 5.32
CA LEU A 309 -24.58 -5.52 3.88
C LEU A 309 -23.85 -6.83 3.51
N ILE A 310 -22.68 -7.03 4.11
CA ILE A 310 -21.86 -8.21 3.91
C ILE A 310 -22.48 -9.44 4.61
N PHE A 311 -23.04 -9.27 5.81
CA PHE A 311 -23.76 -10.30 6.56
C PHE A 311 -25.00 -10.81 5.80
N ASN A 312 -25.82 -9.90 5.28
CA ASN A 312 -27.06 -10.22 4.58
C ASN A 312 -26.81 -10.88 3.22
N SER A 313 -25.77 -10.50 2.49
CA SER A 313 -25.50 -11.00 1.12
C SER A 313 -24.96 -12.44 1.04
N ARG A 314 -24.54 -13.04 2.16
CA ARG A 314 -23.88 -14.38 2.16
C ARG A 314 -24.53 -15.43 3.03
N ILE A 315 -25.45 -15.09 3.95
CA ILE A 315 -26.26 -16.09 4.66
C ILE A 315 -27.22 -16.81 3.70
N ASP A 316 -27.64 -16.15 2.62
CA ASP A 316 -28.48 -16.74 1.57
C ASP A 316 -27.74 -17.79 0.69
N LEU A 317 -26.40 -17.89 0.75
CA LEU A 317 -25.62 -18.87 -0.04
C LEU A 317 -25.43 -20.22 0.67
N THR A 318 -25.90 -20.34 1.91
CA THR A 318 -25.82 -21.58 2.70
C THR A 318 -27.18 -22.24 2.92
N ARG A 319 -28.20 -21.86 2.14
CA ARG A 319 -29.49 -22.55 2.05
C ARG A 319 -29.67 -23.21 0.69
#